data_AF-A0A6G2VVJ8-F1
#
_entry.id   AF-A0A6G2VVJ8-F1
#
_cell.length_a   1.000
_cell.length_b   1.000
_cell.length_c   1.000
_cell.angle_alpha   90.00
_cell.angle_beta   90.00
_cell.angle_gamma   90.00
#
_symmetry.space_group_name_H-M   'P 1'
#
loop_
_entity.id
_entity.type
_entity.pdbx_description
1 polymer ?
#
loop_
_entity_poly.entity_id
_entity_poly.type
_entity_poly.pdbx_seq_one_letter_code
_entity_poly.pdbx_strand_id
1 'polypeptide(L)'
;GWFNGNATQNFWRSAENLALVPVSGTNRWAVAQAAPFRRMHVRGGLNLAPSGYGWASGGYIADSRVDGQVGPYSQQQWYTRDSVIGGWLNGVWNMVFSGVQGAPAQSFPNPPYTTLDTTPVSREKPFLYVSGSEFRVFLPEKRTGARGVTWGSGTPRGTSLPLSQFYVARPGVSAATLNQALAQGLHLLLTPGIYHVDQPIQVNRAGTVVLGLGYATLVPDNGTTVLKVADVDGVRLAGFLVDAGPVNSATLLEVGPAGASADHSANPTTVQDVFVRIGGAGAGKATTSMVINSRHTIVDHTWVWRADHGTGVGWETNRADYGIVVNGDDVLCTGLFVEHFNKYDVQWNGQRGRTIFFQNEKAYDAPN
;
A
#
# COMPACT_ATOMS: atom_id res chain seq x y z
N GLY A 1 -5.35 -17.43 -20.76
CA GLY A 1 -4.66 -16.36 -20.01
C GLY A 1 -3.61 -16.97 -19.10
N TRP A 2 -2.78 -16.16 -18.43
CA TRP A 2 -1.92 -16.62 -17.34
C TRP A 2 -2.71 -17.45 -16.31
N PHE A 3 -2.11 -18.48 -15.73
CA PHE A 3 -2.72 -19.38 -14.73
C PHE A 3 -4.14 -19.83 -15.12
N ASN A 4 -4.31 -20.27 -16.38
CA ASN A 4 -5.59 -20.68 -16.98
C ASN A 4 -6.71 -19.62 -16.92
N GLY A 5 -6.34 -18.33 -16.88
CA GLY A 5 -7.29 -17.22 -16.77
C GLY A 5 -7.67 -16.88 -15.33
N ASN A 6 -7.10 -17.55 -14.34
CA ASN A 6 -7.21 -17.17 -12.94
C ASN A 6 -6.21 -16.04 -12.61
N ALA A 7 -6.72 -14.91 -12.13
CA ALA A 7 -5.93 -13.75 -11.72
C ALA A 7 -5.73 -13.63 -10.21
N THR A 8 -6.19 -14.58 -9.39
CA THR A 8 -6.10 -14.52 -7.91
C THR A 8 -4.68 -14.55 -7.36
N GLN A 9 -3.66 -14.74 -8.21
CA GLN A 9 -2.24 -14.70 -7.83
C GLN A 9 -1.42 -13.66 -8.62
N ASN A 10 -2.08 -12.69 -9.26
CA ASN A 10 -1.42 -11.62 -10.00
C ASN A 10 -0.98 -10.48 -9.07
N PHE A 11 -0.08 -10.81 -8.14
CA PHE A 11 0.42 -9.91 -7.10
C PHE A 11 1.65 -9.09 -7.54
N TRP A 12 2.13 -8.27 -6.60
CA TRP A 12 3.45 -7.65 -6.54
C TRP A 12 3.93 -6.98 -7.84
N ARG A 13 3.11 -6.09 -8.38
CA ARG A 13 3.45 -5.26 -9.55
C ARG A 13 2.75 -3.91 -9.47
N SER A 14 3.34 -2.86 -10.01
CA SER A 14 2.74 -1.52 -9.94
C SER A 14 2.79 -0.81 -11.29
N ALA A 15 1.90 0.16 -11.47
CA ALA A 15 1.94 1.11 -12.56
C ALA A 15 1.74 2.53 -12.02
N GLU A 16 2.65 3.44 -12.37
CA GLU A 16 2.63 4.81 -11.83
C GLU A 16 3.08 5.86 -12.84
N ASN A 17 2.40 7.01 -12.85
CA ASN A 17 2.80 8.25 -13.54
C ASN A 17 2.99 8.10 -15.07
N LEU A 18 2.07 7.39 -15.72
CA LEU A 18 2.07 7.15 -17.17
C LEU A 18 0.74 7.56 -17.81
N ALA A 19 0.82 7.99 -19.07
CA ALA A 19 -0.34 8.09 -19.96
C ALA A 19 -0.36 6.90 -20.92
N LEU A 20 -1.51 6.24 -21.04
CA LEU A 20 -1.72 5.08 -21.89
C LEU A 20 -2.72 5.44 -22.99
N VAL A 21 -2.37 5.12 -24.24
CA VAL A 21 -3.29 5.09 -25.39
C VAL A 21 -3.41 3.63 -25.81
N PRO A 22 -4.40 2.89 -25.29
CA PRO A 22 -4.48 1.46 -25.55
C PRO A 22 -4.83 1.21 -27.02
N VAL A 23 -4.10 0.31 -27.68
CA VAL A 23 -4.24 0.06 -29.13
C VAL A 23 -5.64 -0.39 -29.56
N SER A 24 -6.38 -1.06 -28.67
CA SER A 24 -7.76 -1.51 -28.89
C SER A 24 -8.81 -0.61 -28.22
N GLY A 25 -8.40 0.57 -27.73
CA GLY A 25 -9.24 1.47 -26.94
C GLY A 25 -9.45 1.06 -25.49
N THR A 26 -9.00 -0.13 -25.06
CA THR A 26 -9.10 -0.59 -23.66
C THR A 26 -7.78 -1.17 -23.15
N ASN A 27 -7.26 -0.65 -22.05
CA ASN A 27 -6.14 -1.26 -21.32
C ASN A 27 -6.66 -2.38 -20.42
N ARG A 28 -5.89 -3.47 -20.26
CA ARG A 28 -6.22 -4.52 -19.28
C ARG A 28 -5.23 -4.51 -18.12
N TRP A 29 -5.73 -4.34 -16.89
CA TRP A 29 -4.98 -4.45 -15.64
C TRP A 29 -5.60 -5.55 -14.78
N ALA A 30 -5.40 -6.79 -15.20
CA ALA A 30 -5.97 -7.98 -14.56
C ALA A 30 -5.14 -8.43 -13.36
N VAL A 31 -5.38 -7.82 -12.20
CA VAL A 31 -4.57 -8.01 -10.99
C VAL A 31 -5.39 -8.50 -9.78
N ALA A 32 -4.67 -8.91 -8.74
CA ALA A 32 -5.21 -9.16 -7.41
C ALA A 32 -4.63 -8.13 -6.40
N GLN A 33 -4.36 -8.54 -5.15
CA GLN A 33 -3.83 -7.68 -4.10
C GLN A 33 -2.40 -7.17 -4.38
N ALA A 34 -1.99 -6.12 -3.66
CA ALA A 34 -0.68 -5.45 -3.77
C ALA A 34 -0.26 -5.11 -5.20
N ALA A 35 -1.21 -4.64 -6.01
CA ALA A 35 -0.97 -4.27 -7.40
C ALA A 35 -1.47 -2.84 -7.73
N PRO A 36 -0.85 -1.79 -7.15
CA PRO A 36 -1.37 -0.43 -7.22
C PRO A 36 -1.33 0.13 -8.65
N PHE A 37 -2.39 0.84 -8.99
CA PHE A 37 -2.50 1.63 -10.22
C PHE A 37 -2.68 3.11 -9.85
N ARG A 38 -1.57 3.86 -9.82
CA ARG A 38 -1.53 5.23 -9.28
C ARG A 38 -1.17 6.25 -10.34
N ARG A 39 -1.78 7.44 -10.30
CA ARG A 39 -1.34 8.56 -11.15
C ARG A 39 -1.30 8.22 -12.65
N MET A 40 -2.26 7.44 -13.11
CA MET A 40 -2.33 6.99 -14.49
C MET A 40 -3.32 7.83 -15.30
N HIS A 41 -3.04 8.08 -16.58
CA HIS A 41 -4.01 8.59 -17.53
C HIS A 41 -4.31 7.54 -18.60
N VAL A 42 -5.44 6.85 -18.50
CA VAL A 42 -5.89 5.90 -19.53
C VAL A 42 -6.81 6.65 -20.50
N ARG A 43 -6.31 6.88 -21.72
CA ARG A 43 -7.06 7.50 -22.83
C ARG A 43 -7.91 6.44 -23.55
N GLY A 44 -8.86 5.89 -22.81
CA GLY A 44 -9.70 4.76 -23.22
C GLY A 44 -10.37 4.09 -22.02
N GLY A 45 -10.88 2.88 -22.23
CA GLY A 45 -11.42 2.04 -21.16
C GLY A 45 -10.33 1.32 -20.36
N LEU A 46 -10.71 0.84 -19.17
CA LEU A 46 -9.84 0.04 -18.31
C LEU A 46 -10.57 -1.25 -17.89
N ASN A 47 -10.12 -2.40 -18.39
CA ASN A 47 -10.63 -3.71 -18.01
C ASN A 47 -9.79 -4.29 -16.87
N LEU A 48 -10.43 -4.65 -15.76
CA LEU A 48 -9.77 -5.19 -14.58
C LEU A 48 -9.84 -6.72 -14.50
N ALA A 49 -10.57 -7.38 -15.39
CA ALA A 49 -10.67 -8.83 -15.41
C ALA A 49 -9.65 -9.48 -16.36
N PRO A 50 -9.21 -10.72 -16.05
CA PRO A 50 -8.45 -11.53 -16.99
C PRO A 50 -9.28 -11.84 -18.25
N SER A 51 -8.60 -12.23 -19.33
CA SER A 51 -9.29 -12.75 -20.51
C SER A 51 -10.10 -13.99 -20.11
N GLY A 52 -11.39 -14.00 -20.46
CA GLY A 52 -12.33 -15.06 -20.10
C GLY A 52 -13.07 -14.87 -18.77
N TYR A 53 -12.85 -13.76 -18.05
CA TYR A 53 -13.57 -13.43 -16.80
C TYR A 53 -13.41 -14.49 -15.70
N GLY A 54 -12.24 -15.13 -15.63
CA GLY A 54 -11.87 -15.99 -14.51
C GLY A 54 -11.77 -15.22 -13.19
N TRP A 55 -11.51 -15.94 -12.10
CA TRP A 55 -11.43 -15.36 -10.75
C TRP A 55 -10.39 -14.26 -10.67
N ALA A 56 -10.74 -13.18 -9.95
CA ALA A 56 -9.85 -12.07 -9.70
C ALA A 56 -10.23 -11.37 -8.38
N SER A 57 -9.23 -11.00 -7.58
CA SER A 57 -9.39 -10.47 -6.22
C SER A 57 -8.57 -9.18 -6.03
N GLY A 58 -8.78 -8.22 -6.93
CA GLY A 58 -8.22 -6.88 -6.83
C GLY A 58 -8.99 -6.02 -5.83
N GLY A 59 -8.74 -4.72 -5.76
CA GLY A 59 -7.67 -3.99 -6.40
C GLY A 59 -7.71 -2.53 -5.96
N TYR A 60 -6.72 -1.76 -6.38
CA TYR A 60 -6.52 -0.39 -5.91
C TYR A 60 -6.19 0.57 -7.05
N ILE A 61 -6.99 1.63 -7.19
CA ILE A 61 -6.73 2.77 -8.09
C ILE A 61 -6.71 4.07 -7.27
N ALA A 62 -5.70 4.91 -7.48
CA ALA A 62 -5.66 6.25 -6.90
C ALA A 62 -5.08 7.29 -7.86
N ASP A 63 -5.47 8.55 -7.65
CA ASP A 63 -4.96 9.72 -8.39
C ASP A 63 -5.00 9.55 -9.91
N SER A 64 -5.94 8.77 -10.45
CA SER A 64 -5.92 8.35 -11.86
C SER A 64 -7.09 8.93 -12.64
N ARG A 65 -6.87 9.13 -13.94
CA ARG A 65 -7.92 9.45 -14.91
C ARG A 65 -8.09 8.29 -15.88
N VAL A 66 -9.31 7.78 -15.99
CA VAL A 66 -9.72 6.86 -17.05
C VAL A 66 -10.79 7.57 -17.87
N ASP A 67 -10.46 7.93 -19.11
CA ASP A 67 -11.37 8.72 -19.96
C ASP A 67 -12.63 7.93 -20.31
N GLY A 68 -12.51 6.61 -20.46
CA GLY A 68 -13.61 5.69 -20.73
C GLY A 68 -14.19 5.02 -19.48
N GLN A 69 -14.87 3.91 -19.69
CA GLN A 69 -15.46 3.10 -18.63
C GLN A 69 -14.42 2.17 -17.99
N VAL A 70 -14.45 2.05 -16.66
CA VAL A 70 -13.76 0.97 -15.93
C VAL A 70 -14.68 -0.24 -15.85
N GLY A 71 -14.18 -1.40 -16.29
CA GLY A 71 -14.89 -2.67 -16.35
C GLY A 71 -14.28 -3.71 -15.41
N PRO A 72 -14.85 -3.92 -14.21
CA PRO A 72 -14.37 -4.94 -13.27
C PRO A 72 -14.72 -6.37 -13.66
N TYR A 73 -15.89 -6.58 -14.27
CA TYR A 73 -16.44 -7.89 -14.64
C TYR A 73 -16.42 -8.87 -13.46
N SER A 74 -15.49 -9.83 -13.46
CA SER A 74 -15.36 -10.89 -12.44
C SER A 74 -14.58 -10.48 -11.19
N GLN A 75 -14.04 -9.27 -11.13
CA GLN A 75 -13.37 -8.76 -9.93
C GLN A 75 -14.32 -8.76 -8.73
N GLN A 76 -13.93 -9.46 -7.67
CA GLN A 76 -14.74 -9.64 -6.46
C GLN A 76 -15.02 -8.29 -5.76
N GLN A 77 -13.98 -7.48 -5.59
CA GLN A 77 -14.05 -6.18 -4.95
C GLN A 77 -13.07 -5.19 -5.59
N TRP A 78 -13.20 -3.90 -5.27
CA TRP A 78 -12.25 -2.88 -5.71
C TRP A 78 -12.33 -1.63 -4.85
N TYR A 79 -11.19 -0.94 -4.67
CA TYR A 79 -11.14 0.40 -4.12
C TYR A 79 -10.59 1.41 -5.12
N THR A 80 -11.33 2.49 -5.34
CA THR A 80 -10.87 3.63 -6.15
C THR A 80 -10.98 4.90 -5.32
N ARG A 81 -9.92 5.70 -5.24
CA ARG A 81 -9.97 7.02 -4.60
C ARG A 81 -9.43 8.15 -5.45
N ASP A 82 -9.90 9.36 -5.19
CA ASP A 82 -9.32 10.60 -5.70
C ASP A 82 -9.02 10.57 -7.21
N SER A 83 -9.98 10.09 -7.98
CA SER A 83 -9.81 9.75 -9.39
C SER A 83 -10.92 10.35 -10.24
N VAL A 84 -10.74 10.31 -11.55
CA VAL A 84 -11.76 10.69 -12.54
C VAL A 84 -11.97 9.50 -13.46
N ILE A 85 -13.20 9.01 -13.58
CA ILE A 85 -13.54 7.90 -14.48
C ILE A 85 -14.69 8.32 -15.39
N GLY A 86 -14.69 7.89 -16.65
CA GLY A 86 -15.83 8.11 -17.56
C GLY A 86 -17.08 7.33 -17.15
N GLY A 87 -16.90 6.23 -16.43
CA GLY A 87 -17.97 5.46 -15.80
C GLY A 87 -17.47 4.16 -15.20
N TRP A 88 -18.37 3.42 -14.56
CA TRP A 88 -18.08 2.13 -13.92
C TRP A 88 -19.11 1.09 -14.36
N LEU A 89 -18.66 -0.10 -14.78
CA LEU A 89 -19.53 -1.08 -15.45
C LEU A 89 -20.43 -1.89 -14.51
N ASN A 90 -19.87 -2.54 -13.48
CA ASN A 90 -20.60 -3.49 -12.63
C ASN A 90 -19.97 -3.61 -11.23
N GLY A 91 -20.65 -4.26 -10.29
CA GLY A 91 -20.10 -4.62 -8.97
C GLY A 91 -20.43 -6.07 -8.63
N VAL A 92 -19.49 -6.78 -8.00
CA VAL A 92 -19.65 -8.19 -7.60
C VAL A 92 -19.98 -8.28 -6.12
N TRP A 93 -19.02 -8.01 -5.22
CA TRP A 93 -19.25 -8.04 -3.77
C TRP A 93 -19.09 -6.69 -3.10
N ASN A 94 -18.02 -5.94 -3.41
CA ASN A 94 -17.72 -4.68 -2.72
C ASN A 94 -16.92 -3.71 -3.60
N MET A 95 -17.59 -2.78 -4.28
CA MET A 95 -16.89 -1.72 -5.02
C MET A 95 -17.02 -0.40 -4.27
N VAL A 96 -15.90 0.13 -3.80
CA VAL A 96 -15.85 1.30 -2.94
C VAL A 96 -15.15 2.47 -3.63
N PHE A 97 -15.75 3.64 -3.51
CA PHE A 97 -15.28 4.88 -4.09
C PHE A 97 -15.22 5.97 -3.03
N SER A 98 -14.16 6.77 -3.02
CA SER A 98 -14.10 7.99 -2.21
C SER A 98 -13.39 9.09 -2.98
N GLY A 99 -14.02 10.25 -3.17
CA GLY A 99 -13.39 11.33 -3.94
C GLY A 99 -13.31 11.04 -5.43
N VAL A 100 -14.18 10.18 -5.98
CA VAL A 100 -14.11 9.77 -7.39
C VAL A 100 -15.16 10.50 -8.22
N GLN A 101 -14.70 11.29 -9.19
CA GLN A 101 -15.58 11.92 -10.18
C GLN A 101 -15.98 10.87 -11.22
N GLY A 102 -17.29 10.75 -11.48
CA GLY A 102 -17.84 9.73 -12.38
C GLY A 102 -18.07 8.35 -11.74
N ALA A 103 -17.85 8.20 -10.43
CA ALA A 103 -18.28 7.02 -9.70
C ALA A 103 -19.81 6.88 -9.71
N PRO A 104 -20.34 5.64 -9.68
CA PRO A 104 -21.77 5.42 -9.52
C PRO A 104 -22.24 5.95 -8.16
N ALA A 105 -23.50 6.37 -8.07
CA ALA A 105 -24.08 6.79 -6.81
C ALA A 105 -24.08 5.64 -5.78
N GLN A 106 -24.11 5.99 -4.49
CA GLN A 106 -24.28 5.03 -3.40
C GLN A 106 -25.52 4.16 -3.65
N SER A 107 -25.37 2.84 -3.65
CA SER A 107 -26.48 1.92 -3.96
C SER A 107 -26.41 0.57 -3.23
N PHE A 108 -25.45 0.38 -2.32
CA PHE A 108 -25.43 -0.81 -1.48
C PHE A 108 -26.80 -1.00 -0.78
N PRO A 109 -27.40 -2.21 -0.80
CA PRO A 109 -26.76 -3.50 -1.10
C PRO A 109 -26.67 -3.90 -2.57
N ASN A 110 -27.52 -3.41 -3.47
CA ASN A 110 -27.58 -3.89 -4.86
C ASN A 110 -27.85 -2.76 -5.88
N PRO A 111 -26.91 -2.47 -6.82
CA PRO A 111 -25.56 -3.03 -6.89
C PRO A 111 -24.70 -2.62 -5.67
N PRO A 112 -23.66 -3.39 -5.30
CA PRO A 112 -22.92 -3.21 -4.06
C PRO A 112 -21.88 -2.08 -4.17
N TYR A 113 -22.35 -0.86 -4.42
CA TYR A 113 -21.54 0.35 -4.51
C TYR A 113 -21.59 1.13 -3.19
N THR A 114 -20.41 1.32 -2.61
CA THR A 114 -20.21 2.27 -1.52
C THR A 114 -19.50 3.50 -2.08
N THR A 115 -20.16 4.66 -2.08
CA THR A 115 -19.65 5.88 -2.73
C THR A 115 -19.66 7.05 -1.76
N LEU A 116 -18.47 7.56 -1.46
CA LEU A 116 -18.24 8.77 -0.67
C LEU A 116 -17.83 9.91 -1.61
N ASP A 117 -18.40 11.09 -1.39
CA ASP A 117 -18.13 12.25 -2.24
C ASP A 117 -16.66 12.69 -2.21
N THR A 118 -16.02 12.54 -1.05
CA THR A 118 -14.62 12.91 -0.81
C THR A 118 -13.87 11.82 -0.04
N THR A 119 -12.56 11.71 -0.25
CA THR A 119 -11.66 11.07 0.71
C THR A 119 -11.36 12.09 1.83
N PRO A 120 -11.60 11.77 3.12
CA PRO A 120 -11.49 12.75 4.20
C PRO A 120 -10.12 13.42 4.29
N VAL A 121 -9.05 12.61 4.21
CA VAL A 121 -7.67 13.07 4.12
C VAL A 121 -6.93 12.10 3.19
N SER A 122 -6.17 12.62 2.23
CA SER A 122 -5.26 11.82 1.43
C SER A 122 -3.98 12.59 1.15
N ARG A 123 -2.89 11.88 0.88
CA ARG A 123 -1.62 12.46 0.44
C ARG A 123 -1.05 11.50 -0.59
N GLU A 124 -0.87 11.96 -1.82
CA GLU A 124 -0.39 11.05 -2.86
C GLU A 124 1.04 10.57 -2.59
N LYS A 125 1.32 9.35 -3.04
CA LYS A 125 2.59 8.67 -2.82
C LYS A 125 3.74 9.47 -3.42
N PRO A 126 4.90 9.57 -2.73
CA PRO A 126 6.13 10.04 -3.35
C PRO A 126 6.50 9.24 -4.61
N PHE A 127 7.04 9.92 -5.61
CA PHE A 127 7.51 9.26 -6.83
C PHE A 127 8.77 9.93 -7.39
N LEU A 128 9.62 9.10 -8.00
CA LEU A 128 10.80 9.55 -8.73
C LEU A 128 10.38 10.13 -10.08
N TYR A 129 11.00 11.22 -10.50
CA TYR A 129 10.82 11.80 -11.83
C TYR A 129 12.11 12.49 -12.29
N VAL A 130 12.15 12.83 -13.58
CA VAL A 130 13.24 13.59 -14.18
C VAL A 130 12.82 15.05 -14.34
N SER A 131 13.67 15.97 -13.90
CA SER A 131 13.51 17.41 -14.07
C SER A 131 14.74 17.96 -14.77
N GLY A 132 14.64 18.30 -16.06
CA GLY A 132 15.81 18.58 -16.89
C GLY A 132 16.68 17.34 -17.02
N SER A 133 17.92 17.40 -16.52
CA SER A 133 18.86 16.26 -16.47
C SER A 133 18.96 15.59 -15.10
N GLU A 134 18.20 16.03 -14.10
CA GLU A 134 18.31 15.55 -12.72
C GLU A 134 17.19 14.60 -12.34
N PHE A 135 17.53 13.55 -11.58
CA PHE A 135 16.56 12.77 -10.84
C PHE A 135 16.12 13.51 -9.57
N ARG A 136 14.81 13.53 -9.34
CA ARG A 136 14.19 14.15 -8.18
C ARG A 136 13.04 13.29 -7.66
N VAL A 137 12.72 13.43 -6.39
CA VAL A 137 11.55 12.80 -5.78
C VAL A 137 10.52 13.87 -5.48
N PHE A 138 9.36 13.77 -6.12
CA PHE A 138 8.24 14.66 -5.84
C PHE A 138 7.46 14.16 -4.62
N LEU A 139 7.15 15.07 -3.70
CA LEU A 139 6.40 14.83 -2.48
C LEU A 139 5.07 15.60 -2.54
N PRO A 140 3.98 14.96 -3.00
CA PRO A 140 2.67 15.60 -3.06
C PRO A 140 2.22 16.14 -1.69
N GLU A 141 1.55 17.29 -1.70
CA GLU A 141 0.96 17.89 -0.50
C GLU A 141 -0.25 17.07 -0.02
N LYS A 142 -0.51 17.10 1.30
CA LYS A 142 -1.73 16.53 1.88
C LYS A 142 -2.96 17.29 1.37
N ARG A 143 -4.03 16.57 1.05
CA ARG A 143 -5.36 17.11 0.74
C ARG A 143 -6.36 16.67 1.80
N THR A 144 -7.28 17.57 2.14
CA THR A 144 -8.44 17.30 3.00
C THR A 144 -9.70 17.44 2.17
N GLY A 145 -10.67 16.54 2.33
CA GLY A 145 -11.85 16.50 1.46
C GLY A 145 -11.48 16.30 -0.01
N ALA A 146 -10.53 15.39 -0.28
CA ALA A 146 -9.99 15.19 -1.61
C ALA A 146 -11.04 14.61 -2.56
N ARG A 147 -11.04 15.11 -3.79
CA ARG A 147 -11.90 14.66 -4.89
C ARG A 147 -11.20 14.89 -6.23
N GLY A 148 -11.18 13.88 -7.08
CA GLY A 148 -10.48 13.90 -8.36
C GLY A 148 -8.96 13.89 -8.24
N VAL A 149 -8.31 13.89 -9.41
CA VAL A 149 -6.85 13.82 -9.53
C VAL A 149 -6.14 15.08 -9.03
N THR A 150 -4.91 14.94 -8.56
CA THR A 150 -4.03 16.04 -8.13
C THR A 150 -3.45 16.86 -9.26
N TRP A 151 -3.38 16.29 -10.47
CA TRP A 151 -2.60 16.79 -11.61
C TRP A 151 -3.47 17.25 -12.80
N GLY A 152 -4.79 17.20 -12.66
CA GLY A 152 -5.73 17.53 -13.74
C GLY A 152 -5.76 19.01 -14.13
N SER A 153 -5.24 19.90 -13.29
CA SER A 153 -5.17 21.35 -13.49
C SER A 153 -3.73 21.87 -13.55
N GLY A 154 -2.76 21.00 -13.85
CA GLY A 154 -1.34 21.34 -13.95
C GLY A 154 -0.49 20.64 -12.90
N THR A 155 0.65 21.23 -12.55
CA THR A 155 1.58 20.67 -11.57
C THR A 155 0.88 20.51 -10.21
N PRO A 156 0.82 19.31 -9.62
CA PRO A 156 0.25 19.12 -8.29
C PRO A 156 1.02 19.95 -7.25
N ARG A 157 0.34 20.38 -6.18
CA ARG A 157 1.02 21.01 -5.05
C ARG A 157 1.91 19.99 -4.32
N GLY A 158 3.09 20.42 -3.91
CA GLY A 158 4.06 19.57 -3.24
C GLY A 158 5.47 20.14 -3.31
N THR A 159 6.43 19.39 -2.77
CA THR A 159 7.85 19.76 -2.77
C THR A 159 8.65 18.77 -3.60
N SER A 160 9.73 19.21 -4.22
CA SER A 160 10.60 18.36 -5.03
C SER A 160 12.01 18.30 -4.45
N LEU A 161 12.40 17.12 -3.97
CA LEU A 161 13.72 16.89 -3.38
C LEU A 161 14.69 16.37 -4.44
N PRO A 162 15.92 16.92 -4.52
CA PRO A 162 16.94 16.36 -5.41
C PRO A 162 17.38 14.99 -4.90
N LEU A 163 17.75 14.08 -5.83
CA LEU A 163 18.22 12.75 -5.44
C LEU A 163 19.48 12.78 -4.57
N SER A 164 20.27 13.86 -4.59
CA SER A 164 21.42 14.07 -3.71
C SER A 164 21.07 14.15 -2.22
N GLN A 165 19.79 14.34 -1.85
CA GLN A 165 19.31 14.25 -0.47
C GLN A 165 18.87 12.83 -0.07
N PHE A 166 19.07 11.83 -0.93
CA PHE A 166 18.75 10.44 -0.67
C PHE A 166 20.03 9.59 -0.62
N TYR A 167 20.08 8.70 0.35
CA TYR A 167 20.94 7.52 0.26
C TYR A 167 20.27 6.52 -0.69
N VAL A 168 20.94 6.24 -1.81
CA VAL A 168 20.49 5.28 -2.82
C VAL A 168 20.98 3.89 -2.41
N ALA A 169 20.15 3.18 -1.67
CA ALA A 169 20.45 1.87 -1.15
C ALA A 169 20.43 0.81 -2.26
N ARG A 170 21.35 -0.16 -2.17
CA ARG A 170 21.42 -1.36 -3.02
C ARG A 170 21.51 -2.60 -2.13
N PRO A 171 21.05 -3.78 -2.60
CA PRO A 171 21.19 -5.02 -1.85
C PRO A 171 22.63 -5.24 -1.37
N GLY A 172 22.78 -5.76 -0.15
CA GLY A 172 24.07 -5.93 0.53
C GLY A 172 24.47 -4.78 1.45
N VAL A 173 23.77 -3.64 1.43
CA VAL A 173 23.93 -2.59 2.46
C VAL A 173 23.44 -3.08 3.82
N SER A 174 24.17 -2.75 4.89
CA SER A 174 23.76 -3.07 6.26
C SER A 174 22.72 -2.09 6.81
N ALA A 175 21.88 -2.56 7.75
CA ALA A 175 20.96 -1.70 8.48
C ALA A 175 21.67 -0.57 9.24
N ALA A 176 22.89 -0.82 9.74
CA ALA A 176 23.73 0.22 10.36
C ALA A 176 24.03 1.38 9.41
N THR A 177 24.37 1.07 8.15
CA THR A 177 24.65 2.09 7.13
C THR A 177 23.40 2.88 6.77
N LEU A 178 22.24 2.20 6.65
CA LEU A 178 20.95 2.87 6.42
C LEU A 178 20.61 3.84 7.57
N ASN A 179 20.81 3.39 8.81
CA ASN A 179 20.58 4.21 10.00
C ASN A 179 21.55 5.39 10.08
N GLN A 180 22.82 5.20 9.72
CA GLN A 180 23.80 6.28 9.64
C GLN A 180 23.39 7.34 8.61
N ALA A 181 22.93 6.94 7.43
CA ALA A 181 22.44 7.88 6.41
C ALA A 181 21.23 8.68 6.91
N LEU A 182 20.28 8.02 7.59
CA LEU A 182 19.14 8.69 8.21
C LEU A 182 19.57 9.70 9.29
N ALA A 183 20.53 9.32 10.14
CA ALA A 183 21.09 10.20 11.17
C ALA A 183 21.83 11.41 10.58
N GLN A 184 22.45 11.26 9.40
CA GLN A 184 23.10 12.34 8.64
C GLN A 184 22.10 13.28 7.94
N GLY A 185 20.80 13.04 8.04
CA GLY A 185 19.79 13.90 7.42
C GLY A 185 19.35 13.46 6.03
N LEU A 186 19.85 12.33 5.50
CA LEU A 186 19.41 11.80 4.20
C LEU A 186 18.05 11.11 4.32
N HIS A 187 17.36 11.01 3.19
CA HIS A 187 16.23 10.10 2.96
C HIS A 187 16.74 8.74 2.45
N LEU A 188 15.87 7.75 2.33
CA LEU A 188 16.22 6.45 1.73
C LEU A 188 15.48 6.24 0.42
N LEU A 189 16.22 5.90 -0.63
CA LEU A 189 15.68 5.32 -1.86
C LEU A 189 16.18 3.88 -1.97
N LEU A 190 15.29 2.91 -1.81
CA LEU A 190 15.60 1.49 -1.92
C LEU A 190 15.47 1.08 -3.39
N THR A 191 16.59 0.79 -4.04
CA THR A 191 16.58 0.26 -5.41
C THR A 191 16.03 -1.18 -5.43
N PRO A 192 15.56 -1.70 -6.58
CA PRO A 192 14.98 -3.04 -6.64
C PRO A 192 15.94 -4.13 -6.14
N GLY A 193 15.46 -4.99 -5.24
CA GLY A 193 16.22 -6.11 -4.68
C GLY A 193 15.79 -6.48 -3.26
N ILE A 194 16.45 -7.48 -2.68
CA ILE A 194 16.18 -8.01 -1.34
C ILE A 194 17.27 -7.53 -0.39
N TYR A 195 16.87 -7.01 0.77
CA TYR A 195 17.72 -6.41 1.79
C TYR A 195 17.51 -7.14 3.11
N HIS A 196 18.54 -7.83 3.58
CA HIS A 196 18.54 -8.41 4.92
C HIS A 196 18.92 -7.34 5.96
N VAL A 197 18.18 -7.27 7.06
CA VAL A 197 18.43 -6.33 8.16
C VAL A 197 18.55 -7.07 9.49
N ASP A 198 19.67 -6.89 10.18
CA ASP A 198 20.00 -7.50 11.46
C ASP A 198 19.53 -6.67 12.68
N GLN A 199 19.15 -5.43 12.43
CA GLN A 199 18.57 -4.50 13.39
C GLN A 199 17.55 -3.59 12.69
N PRO A 200 16.64 -2.95 13.43
CA PRO A 200 15.64 -2.09 12.80
C PRO A 200 16.25 -0.90 12.07
N ILE A 201 15.68 -0.57 10.92
CA ILE A 201 15.87 0.73 10.29
C ILE A 201 15.10 1.76 11.13
N GLN A 202 15.80 2.70 11.75
CA GLN A 202 15.28 3.67 12.71
C GLN A 202 15.01 5.01 12.02
N VAL A 203 13.74 5.31 11.74
CA VAL A 203 13.30 6.57 11.14
C VAL A 203 12.92 7.57 12.23
N ASN A 204 13.92 8.33 12.67
CA ASN A 204 13.78 9.23 13.83
C ASN A 204 13.62 10.71 13.47
N ARG A 205 13.73 11.08 12.18
CA ARG A 205 13.68 12.47 11.73
C ARG A 205 12.34 12.76 11.05
N ALA A 206 11.69 13.85 11.46
CA ALA A 206 10.47 14.33 10.82
C ALA A 206 10.67 14.55 9.31
N GLY A 207 9.62 14.28 8.53
CA GLY A 207 9.62 14.45 7.07
C GLY A 207 10.47 13.45 6.30
N THR A 208 11.04 12.42 6.96
CA THR A 208 11.85 11.41 6.28
C THR A 208 11.05 10.63 5.26
N VAL A 209 11.61 10.44 4.06
CA VAL A 209 11.06 9.59 3.00
C VAL A 209 11.86 8.29 2.94
N VAL A 210 11.15 7.17 2.94
CA VAL A 210 11.67 5.84 2.60
C VAL A 210 10.87 5.35 1.40
N LEU A 211 11.47 5.45 0.21
CA LEU A 211 10.83 5.11 -1.06
C LEU A 211 11.47 3.86 -1.66
N GLY A 212 10.69 2.82 -1.88
CA GLY A 212 11.09 1.62 -2.60
C GLY A 212 10.76 1.70 -4.09
N LEU A 213 11.64 1.14 -4.90
CA LEU A 213 11.45 0.93 -6.33
C LEU A 213 11.38 -0.57 -6.61
N GLY A 214 10.49 -0.98 -7.52
CA GLY A 214 10.43 -2.35 -8.03
C GLY A 214 10.26 -3.40 -6.93
N TYR A 215 9.39 -3.14 -5.94
CA TYR A 215 9.16 -4.04 -4.79
C TYR A 215 10.46 -4.37 -4.05
N ALA A 216 11.30 -3.35 -3.79
CA ALA A 216 12.39 -3.46 -2.82
C ALA A 216 11.87 -4.16 -1.55
N THR A 217 12.53 -5.25 -1.17
CA THR A 217 12.04 -6.17 -0.15
C THR A 217 12.98 -6.17 1.04
N LEU A 218 12.47 -5.87 2.22
CA LEU A 218 13.23 -5.88 3.47
C LEU A 218 12.92 -7.15 4.26
N VAL A 219 13.94 -7.91 4.63
CA VAL A 219 13.85 -9.18 5.36
C VAL A 219 14.54 -9.03 6.71
N PRO A 220 13.85 -9.21 7.85
CA PRO A 220 14.50 -9.18 9.14
C PRO A 220 15.26 -10.49 9.39
N ASP A 221 16.50 -10.35 9.82
CA ASP A 221 17.28 -11.45 10.38
C ASP A 221 17.04 -11.53 11.89
N ASN A 222 17.25 -12.72 12.47
CA ASN A 222 17.27 -12.95 13.91
C ASN A 222 16.01 -12.48 14.68
N GLY A 223 14.85 -12.40 14.01
CA GLY A 223 13.58 -11.99 14.63
C GLY A 223 13.50 -10.50 14.98
N THR A 224 14.32 -9.66 14.33
CA THR A 224 14.28 -8.21 14.55
C THR A 224 13.05 -7.56 13.89
N THR A 225 12.70 -6.34 14.34
CA THR A 225 11.77 -5.48 13.59
C THR A 225 12.49 -4.92 12.38
N VAL A 226 11.85 -4.88 11.21
CA VAL A 226 12.47 -4.34 9.99
C VAL A 226 12.64 -2.83 10.07
N LEU A 227 11.58 -2.13 10.42
CA LEU A 227 11.56 -0.67 10.43
C LEU A 227 10.73 -0.15 11.60
N LYS A 228 11.28 0.85 12.29
CA LYS A 228 10.60 1.59 13.36
C LYS A 228 10.60 3.08 13.03
N VAL A 229 9.45 3.71 13.16
CA VAL A 229 9.29 5.17 13.05
C VAL A 229 9.15 5.75 14.45
N ALA A 230 9.87 6.81 14.76
CA ALA A 230 9.68 7.56 16.00
C ALA A 230 8.34 8.33 16.01
N ASP A 231 7.95 8.91 17.15
CA ASP A 231 6.76 9.77 17.27
C ASP A 231 7.02 11.15 16.64
N VAL A 232 7.20 11.19 15.31
CA VAL A 232 7.60 12.38 14.54
C VAL A 232 6.70 12.63 13.34
N ASP A 233 6.59 13.90 12.96
CA ASP A 233 5.75 14.34 11.84
C ASP A 233 6.22 13.80 10.47
N GLY A 234 5.26 13.56 9.59
CA GLY A 234 5.45 13.68 8.15
C GLY A 234 6.31 12.61 7.49
N VAL A 235 6.62 11.51 8.18
CA VAL A 235 7.35 10.39 7.59
C VAL A 235 6.54 9.78 6.44
N ARG A 236 7.21 9.40 5.36
CA ARG A 236 6.60 8.80 4.17
C ARG A 236 7.26 7.45 3.88
N LEU A 237 6.55 6.37 4.20
CA LEU A 237 6.93 5.00 3.85
C LEU A 237 6.18 4.61 2.58
N ALA A 238 6.90 4.27 1.51
CA ALA A 238 6.30 4.08 0.20
C ALA A 238 6.93 2.96 -0.63
N GLY A 239 6.14 2.01 -1.14
CA GLY A 239 6.52 1.16 -2.27
C GLY A 239 7.54 0.05 -1.97
N PHE A 240 7.52 -0.55 -0.79
CA PHE A 240 8.41 -1.66 -0.43
C PHE A 240 7.64 -2.82 0.21
N LEU A 241 8.21 -4.02 0.11
CA LEU A 241 7.70 -5.23 0.75
C LEU A 241 8.50 -5.50 2.02
N VAL A 242 7.83 -5.90 3.08
CA VAL A 242 8.44 -6.51 4.27
C VAL A 242 8.16 -7.99 4.22
N ASP A 243 9.20 -8.81 4.14
CA ASP A 243 9.08 -10.26 4.03
C ASP A 243 9.66 -10.92 5.27
N ALA A 244 8.84 -11.63 6.03
CA ALA A 244 9.22 -12.15 7.34
C ALA A 244 10.32 -13.22 7.22
N GLY A 245 11.36 -13.11 8.05
CA GLY A 245 12.38 -14.14 8.19
C GLY A 245 11.88 -15.39 8.95
N PRO A 246 12.65 -16.50 8.93
CA PRO A 246 12.26 -17.76 9.56
C PRO A 246 12.22 -17.68 11.10
N VAL A 247 12.99 -16.78 11.69
CA VAL A 247 12.97 -16.49 13.13
C VAL A 247 11.84 -15.51 13.41
N ASN A 248 10.96 -15.85 14.36
CA ASN A 248 9.79 -15.04 14.68
C ASN A 248 10.16 -13.62 15.10
N SER A 249 9.65 -12.63 14.38
CA SER A 249 9.74 -11.22 14.78
C SER A 249 8.54 -10.85 15.66
N ALA A 250 8.76 -10.16 16.78
CA ALA A 250 7.64 -9.69 17.61
C ALA A 250 6.75 -8.71 16.84
N THR A 251 7.37 -7.81 16.07
CA THR A 251 6.71 -6.88 15.15
C THR A 251 7.59 -6.68 13.93
N LEU A 252 7.02 -6.63 12.72
CA LEU A 252 7.79 -6.37 11.49
C LEU A 252 7.91 -4.87 11.16
N LEU A 253 6.82 -4.12 11.30
CA LEU A 253 6.77 -2.67 11.10
C LEU A 253 6.07 -1.96 12.26
N GLU A 254 6.72 -0.97 12.87
CA GLU A 254 6.18 -0.17 13.97
C GLU A 254 6.16 1.32 13.59
N VAL A 255 4.98 1.94 13.57
CA VAL A 255 4.81 3.38 13.30
C VAL A 255 4.50 4.12 14.59
N GLY A 256 5.51 4.78 15.15
CA GLY A 256 5.49 5.35 16.49
C GLY A 256 5.79 4.30 17.56
N PRO A 257 6.49 4.65 18.65
CA PRO A 257 6.70 3.76 19.77
C PRO A 257 5.38 3.49 20.53
N ALA A 258 5.34 2.41 21.31
CA ALA A 258 4.25 2.19 22.27
C ALA A 258 4.07 3.40 23.20
N GLY A 259 2.83 3.85 23.38
CA GLY A 259 2.52 5.07 24.15
C GLY A 259 2.71 6.38 23.40
N ALA A 260 2.96 6.35 22.09
CA ALA A 260 2.92 7.52 21.21
C ALA A 260 1.64 8.34 21.43
N SER A 261 1.79 9.66 21.53
CA SER A 261 0.68 10.55 21.91
C SER A 261 0.72 11.93 21.26
N ALA A 262 1.79 12.25 20.52
CA ALA A 262 1.90 13.50 19.78
C ALA A 262 0.77 13.66 18.76
N ASP A 263 0.34 14.90 18.54
CA ASP A 263 -0.59 15.25 17.47
C ASP A 263 0.17 15.47 16.16
N HIS A 264 -0.16 14.68 15.15
CA HIS A 264 0.41 14.76 13.80
C HIS A 264 -0.63 15.18 12.76
N SER A 265 -1.78 15.73 13.16
CA SER A 265 -2.90 16.08 12.26
C SER A 265 -2.49 17.00 11.10
N ALA A 266 -1.56 17.94 11.34
CA ALA A 266 -1.04 18.86 10.34
C ALA A 266 -0.17 18.15 9.29
N ASN A 267 0.69 17.22 9.71
CA ASN A 267 1.63 16.52 8.85
C ASN A 267 1.78 15.06 9.28
N PRO A 268 0.80 14.20 8.98
CA PRO A 268 0.79 12.83 9.49
C PRO A 268 1.88 11.98 8.83
N THR A 269 2.26 10.88 9.47
CA THR A 269 3.00 9.80 8.82
C THR A 269 2.09 9.08 7.81
N THR A 270 2.63 8.72 6.63
CA THR A 270 1.91 7.95 5.60
C THR A 270 2.61 6.63 5.31
N VAL A 271 1.83 5.57 5.18
CA VAL A 271 2.24 4.23 4.76
C VAL A 271 1.50 3.89 3.46
N GLN A 272 2.21 3.77 2.34
CA GLN A 272 1.59 3.68 1.01
C GLN A 272 2.26 2.62 0.13
N ASP A 273 1.50 1.64 -0.35
CA ASP A 273 2.07 0.50 -1.08
C ASP A 273 3.21 -0.18 -0.29
N VAL A 274 3.05 -0.22 1.04
CA VAL A 274 3.89 -1.02 1.92
C VAL A 274 3.14 -2.32 2.13
N PHE A 275 3.80 -3.41 1.81
CA PHE A 275 3.19 -4.74 1.84
C PHE A 275 3.91 -5.61 2.86
N VAL A 276 3.23 -6.60 3.42
CA VAL A 276 3.84 -7.57 4.31
C VAL A 276 3.53 -8.99 3.85
N ARG A 277 4.56 -9.84 3.79
CA ARG A 277 4.43 -11.27 3.51
C ARG A 277 5.00 -12.09 4.66
N ILE A 278 4.28 -13.13 5.06
CA ILE A 278 4.70 -14.09 6.08
C ILE A 278 4.61 -15.51 5.51
N GLY A 279 5.74 -16.01 5.01
CA GLY A 279 5.84 -17.31 4.34
C GLY A 279 5.68 -17.24 2.80
N GLY A 280 5.54 -18.40 2.16
CA GLY A 280 5.30 -18.53 0.71
C GLY A 280 6.58 -18.61 -0.14
N ALA A 281 7.69 -18.02 0.33
CA ALA A 281 9.03 -18.13 -0.24
C ALA A 281 10.03 -18.82 0.71
N GLY A 282 9.52 -19.70 1.56
CA GLY A 282 10.21 -20.23 2.74
C GLY A 282 9.37 -20.02 3.99
N ALA A 283 9.80 -20.56 5.13
CA ALA A 283 9.12 -20.29 6.40
C ALA A 283 9.42 -18.85 6.82
N GLY A 284 8.37 -18.13 7.21
CA GLY A 284 8.46 -16.78 7.77
C GLY A 284 7.52 -16.66 8.97
N LYS A 285 7.91 -15.97 10.03
CA LYS A 285 7.08 -15.83 11.24
C LYS A 285 7.10 -14.42 11.80
N ALA A 286 5.94 -13.95 12.25
CA ALA A 286 5.83 -12.73 13.03
C ALA A 286 4.64 -12.80 13.99
N THR A 287 4.79 -12.30 15.22
CA THR A 287 3.66 -12.26 16.16
C THR A 287 2.63 -11.22 15.72
N THR A 288 3.08 -10.00 15.42
CA THR A 288 2.26 -8.93 14.82
C THR A 288 2.97 -8.40 13.58
N SER A 289 2.26 -8.23 12.47
CA SER A 289 2.92 -7.77 11.24
C SER A 289 3.16 -6.26 11.28
N MET A 290 2.11 -5.48 11.55
CA MET A 290 2.19 -4.02 11.56
C MET A 290 1.51 -3.44 12.79
N VAL A 291 2.20 -2.53 13.49
CA VAL A 291 1.68 -1.80 14.64
C VAL A 291 1.66 -0.31 14.33
N ILE A 292 0.49 0.31 14.45
CA ILE A 292 0.30 1.74 14.22
C ILE A 292 -0.02 2.41 15.56
N ASN A 293 0.98 3.02 16.18
CA ASN A 293 0.85 3.74 17.44
C ASN A 293 0.67 5.25 17.24
N SER A 294 1.33 5.83 16.23
CA SER A 294 1.29 7.28 15.96
C SER A 294 -0.11 7.73 15.57
N ARG A 295 -0.59 8.80 16.20
CA ARG A 295 -1.89 9.42 15.89
C ARG A 295 -1.91 9.95 14.46
N HIS A 296 -3.10 10.03 13.87
CA HIS A 296 -3.36 10.59 12.53
C HIS A 296 -2.64 9.87 11.36
N THR A 297 -1.95 8.76 11.61
CA THR A 297 -1.28 7.98 10.55
C THR A 297 -2.27 7.65 9.44
N ILE A 298 -1.84 7.81 8.19
CA ILE A 298 -2.61 7.44 7.01
C ILE A 298 -1.99 6.17 6.42
N VAL A 299 -2.73 5.07 6.45
CA VAL A 299 -2.39 3.83 5.76
C VAL A 299 -3.19 3.79 4.46
N ASP A 300 -2.55 4.08 3.35
CA ASP A 300 -3.20 4.23 2.05
C ASP A 300 -2.68 3.21 1.04
N HIS A 301 -3.43 2.12 0.90
CA HIS A 301 -3.05 0.85 0.28
C HIS A 301 -1.97 0.08 1.04
N THR A 302 -2.40 -0.96 1.73
CA THR A 302 -1.53 -2.00 2.28
C THR A 302 -2.15 -3.37 2.02
N TRP A 303 -1.28 -4.36 1.85
CA TRP A 303 -1.66 -5.77 1.90
C TRP A 303 -0.76 -6.46 2.91
N VAL A 304 -1.36 -6.96 3.98
CA VAL A 304 -0.66 -7.68 5.04
C VAL A 304 -1.13 -9.12 4.97
N TRP A 305 -0.25 -10.01 4.50
CA TRP A 305 -0.64 -11.35 4.06
C TRP A 305 0.20 -12.43 4.75
N ARG A 306 -0.45 -13.22 5.59
CA ARG A 306 0.09 -14.52 5.99
C ARG A 306 -0.13 -15.48 4.82
N ALA A 307 0.93 -16.10 4.33
CA ALA A 307 0.85 -16.89 3.12
C ALA A 307 -0.10 -18.09 3.24
N ASP A 308 -1.04 -18.23 2.30
CA ASP A 308 -1.92 -19.39 2.17
C ASP A 308 -1.38 -20.45 1.16
N HIS A 309 -0.37 -20.07 0.37
CA HIS A 309 0.26 -20.95 -0.63
C HIS A 309 1.76 -20.65 -0.80
N GLY A 310 2.46 -21.54 -1.51
CA GLY A 310 3.91 -21.50 -1.70
C GLY A 310 4.66 -22.42 -0.74
N THR A 311 5.95 -22.20 -0.55
CA THR A 311 6.77 -23.01 0.37
C THR A 311 6.75 -22.42 1.78
N GLY A 312 6.90 -23.28 2.79
CA GLY A 312 6.94 -22.85 4.20
C GLY A 312 5.60 -22.35 4.76
N VAL A 313 4.48 -22.87 4.24
CA VAL A 313 3.13 -22.53 4.68
C VAL A 313 2.53 -23.64 5.56
N GLY A 314 1.77 -23.24 6.58
CA GLY A 314 1.00 -24.11 7.46
C GLY A 314 0.76 -23.47 8.81
N TRP A 315 -0.22 -23.99 9.57
CA TRP A 315 -0.72 -23.36 10.81
C TRP A 315 0.40 -22.90 11.76
N GLU A 316 1.40 -23.76 11.98
CA GLU A 316 2.58 -23.46 12.81
C GLU A 316 3.83 -23.09 11.99
N THR A 317 3.88 -23.40 10.68
CA THR A 317 5.07 -23.21 9.84
C THR A 317 5.32 -21.73 9.55
N ASN A 318 4.28 -20.99 9.15
CA ASN A 318 4.30 -19.54 8.97
C ASN A 318 3.32 -18.84 9.90
N ARG A 319 3.25 -19.30 11.15
CA ARG A 319 2.35 -18.74 12.16
C ARG A 319 2.54 -17.23 12.26
N ALA A 320 1.43 -16.52 12.12
CA ALA A 320 1.31 -15.10 12.40
C ALA A 320 -0.02 -14.81 13.08
N ASP A 321 0.04 -14.40 14.35
CA ASP A 321 -1.15 -14.27 15.17
C ASP A 321 -1.96 -13.01 14.77
N TYR A 322 -1.30 -11.88 14.54
CA TYR A 322 -1.97 -10.60 14.29
C TYR A 322 -1.46 -9.90 13.03
N GLY A 323 -2.38 -9.41 12.19
CA GLY A 323 -2.05 -8.67 10.99
C GLY A 323 -1.65 -7.24 11.32
N ILE A 324 -2.65 -6.37 11.45
CA ILE A 324 -2.46 -4.97 11.84
C ILE A 324 -3.08 -4.72 13.22
N VAL A 325 -2.33 -4.06 14.10
CA VAL A 325 -2.82 -3.55 15.39
C VAL A 325 -2.74 -2.03 15.37
N VAL A 326 -3.88 -1.36 15.49
CA VAL A 326 -3.99 0.10 15.47
C VAL A 326 -4.27 0.61 16.88
N ASN A 327 -3.26 1.22 17.50
CA ASN A 327 -3.36 1.83 18.82
C ASN A 327 -3.55 3.35 18.75
N GLY A 328 -3.04 3.99 17.69
CA GLY A 328 -3.12 5.44 17.51
C GLY A 328 -4.55 5.94 17.29
N ASP A 329 -4.84 7.12 17.84
CA ASP A 329 -6.09 7.84 17.60
C ASP A 329 -6.11 8.48 16.20
N ASP A 330 -7.30 8.64 15.64
CA ASP A 330 -7.56 9.35 14.37
C ASP A 330 -6.82 8.79 13.15
N VAL A 331 -6.38 7.52 13.22
CA VAL A 331 -5.78 6.78 12.11
C VAL A 331 -6.80 6.58 10.99
N LEU A 332 -6.35 6.74 9.75
CA LEU A 332 -7.15 6.53 8.54
C LEU A 332 -6.54 5.43 7.68
N CYS A 333 -7.30 4.37 7.44
CA CYS A 333 -6.97 3.32 6.49
C CYS A 333 -7.83 3.46 5.22
N THR A 334 -7.20 3.61 4.04
CA THR A 334 -7.87 3.67 2.73
C THR A 334 -7.34 2.58 1.82
N GLY A 335 -8.16 1.56 1.53
CA GLY A 335 -7.71 0.37 0.79
C GLY A 335 -6.93 -0.60 1.68
N LEU A 336 -7.57 -1.12 2.73
CA LEU A 336 -6.96 -2.07 3.66
C LEU A 336 -7.23 -3.52 3.23
N PHE A 337 -6.17 -4.29 2.97
CA PHE A 337 -6.24 -5.72 2.67
C PHE A 337 -5.43 -6.48 3.72
N VAL A 338 -6.06 -7.39 4.48
CA VAL A 338 -5.35 -8.16 5.52
C VAL A 338 -5.91 -9.58 5.58
N GLU A 339 -5.06 -10.60 5.49
CA GLU A 339 -5.52 -11.97 5.24
C GLU A 339 -4.76 -13.07 6.00
N HIS A 340 -5.51 -14.12 6.32
CA HIS A 340 -5.10 -15.44 6.78
C HIS A 340 -4.40 -15.54 8.14
N PHE A 341 -4.51 -14.53 9.00
CA PHE A 341 -3.88 -14.55 10.32
C PHE A 341 -4.52 -15.60 11.24
N ASN A 342 -3.69 -16.20 12.11
CA ASN A 342 -4.15 -17.22 13.06
C ASN A 342 -5.18 -16.67 14.06
N LYS A 343 -5.17 -15.35 14.34
CA LYS A 343 -6.14 -14.67 15.21
C LYS A 343 -6.81 -13.49 14.50
N TYR A 344 -6.59 -12.27 14.98
CA TYR A 344 -7.20 -11.06 14.43
C TYR A 344 -6.33 -10.52 13.31
N ASP A 345 -6.89 -10.54 12.09
CA ASP A 345 -6.31 -9.88 10.93
C ASP A 345 -6.16 -8.37 11.19
N VAL A 346 -7.19 -7.76 11.76
CA VAL A 346 -7.20 -6.34 12.18
C VAL A 346 -7.69 -6.24 13.62
N GLN A 347 -6.92 -5.56 14.46
CA GLN A 347 -7.36 -5.13 15.79
C GLN A 347 -7.23 -3.61 15.92
N TRP A 348 -8.30 -2.96 16.37
CA TRP A 348 -8.36 -1.50 16.51
C TRP A 348 -8.66 -1.09 17.95
N ASN A 349 -7.68 -0.46 18.59
CA ASN A 349 -7.75 -0.02 19.98
C ASN A 349 -7.87 1.52 20.10
N GLY A 350 -7.34 2.25 19.11
CA GLY A 350 -7.36 3.72 19.09
C GLY A 350 -8.74 4.32 18.81
N GLN A 351 -8.95 5.58 19.19
CA GLN A 351 -10.21 6.29 19.05
C GLN A 351 -10.35 6.99 17.69
N ARG A 352 -11.59 7.21 17.23
CA ARG A 352 -11.92 7.99 16.01
C ARG A 352 -11.24 7.48 14.73
N GLY A 353 -10.84 6.22 14.73
CA GLY A 353 -10.31 5.54 13.56
C GLY A 353 -11.32 5.44 12.43
N ARG A 354 -10.83 5.44 11.19
CA ARG A 354 -11.66 5.29 10.00
C ARG A 354 -11.03 4.30 9.04
N THR A 355 -11.84 3.41 8.49
CA THR A 355 -11.46 2.55 7.36
C THR A 355 -12.42 2.80 6.21
N ILE A 356 -11.88 3.10 5.03
CA ILE A 356 -12.62 3.16 3.77
C ILE A 356 -12.07 2.05 2.89
N PHE A 357 -12.94 1.07 2.61
CA PHE A 357 -12.61 -0.22 2.02
C PHE A 357 -11.77 -1.13 2.94
N PHE A 358 -12.29 -2.34 3.16
CA PHE A 358 -11.58 -3.44 3.80
C PHE A 358 -11.87 -4.73 3.04
N GLN A 359 -10.83 -5.54 2.83
CA GLN A 359 -10.92 -6.90 2.31
C GLN A 359 -10.12 -7.84 3.23
N ASN A 360 -10.71 -9.01 3.49
CA ASN A 360 -10.14 -10.06 4.32
C ASN A 360 -10.57 -11.44 3.83
N GLU A 361 -9.65 -12.40 3.98
CA GLU A 361 -9.91 -13.83 3.97
C GLU A 361 -9.35 -14.44 5.27
N LYS A 362 -10.04 -15.43 5.85
CA LYS A 362 -9.58 -16.12 7.06
C LYS A 362 -8.50 -17.16 6.75
N ALA A 363 -7.80 -17.62 7.77
CA ALA A 363 -6.84 -18.72 7.65
C ALA A 363 -7.55 -19.99 7.15
N TYR A 364 -6.96 -20.67 6.17
CA TYR A 364 -7.52 -21.89 5.56
C TYR A 364 -7.08 -23.18 6.25
N ASP A 365 -6.13 -23.07 7.17
CA ASP A 365 -5.36 -24.17 7.72
C ASP A 365 -5.50 -24.32 9.23
N ALA A 366 -6.58 -23.77 9.81
CA ALA A 366 -6.95 -24.07 11.20
C ALA A 366 -7.20 -25.59 11.33
N PRO A 367 -6.56 -26.29 12.27
CA PRO A 367 -6.63 -27.74 12.35
C PRO A 367 -8.00 -28.26 12.83
N ASN A 368 -8.80 -27.44 13.50
CA ASN A 368 -10.13 -27.75 14.03
C ASN A 368 -10.95 -26.51 14.40
#